data_AF-A0A258LPT6-F1
#
_entry.id   AF-A0A258LPT6-F1
#
_cell.length_a   1.000
_cell.length_b   1.000
_cell.length_c   1.000
_cell.angle_alpha   90.00
_cell.angle_beta   90.00
_cell.angle_gamma   90.00
#
_symmetry.space_group_name_H-M   'P 1'
#
loop_
_entity.id
_entity.type
_entity.pdbx_description
1 polymer ?
#
loop_
_entity_poly.entity_id
_entity_poly.type
_entity_poly.pdbx_seq_one_letter_code
_entity_poly.pdbx_strand_id
1 'polypeptide(L)'
;MTPIEKERYTECIHRAKILGNASELYLKAAKVIEAGASEDERYRHIKSAKDLIQDAFPEVFEVRHPAPKFVIKEERDYKVLKILGLAALVIGICLAFVFLGPTGDLSKTWTADDVAKSTAYPKQPN
;
A
#
# COMPACT_ATOMS: atom_id res chain seq x y z
N MET A 1 -59.41 -9.18 -2.08
CA MET A 1 -58.04 -8.65 -2.10
C MET A 1 -58.01 -7.39 -1.26
N THR A 2 -57.30 -7.43 -0.14
CA THR A 2 -57.12 -6.25 0.73
C THR A 2 -56.20 -5.24 0.04
N PRO A 3 -56.22 -3.95 0.44
CA PRO A 3 -55.32 -2.94 -0.13
C PRO A 3 -53.83 -3.33 -0.02
N ILE A 4 -53.46 -3.94 1.11
CA ILE A 4 -52.09 -4.43 1.39
C ILE A 4 -51.70 -5.58 0.45
N GLU A 5 -52.62 -6.51 0.18
CA GLU A 5 -52.38 -7.59 -0.79
C GLU A 5 -52.19 -7.06 -2.21
N LYS A 6 -52.92 -6.00 -2.58
CA LYS A 6 -52.80 -5.36 -3.89
C LYS A 6 -51.44 -4.68 -4.07
N GLU A 7 -50.95 -3.98 -3.05
CA GLU A 7 -49.61 -3.37 -3.06
C GLU A 7 -48.51 -4.43 -3.20
N ARG A 8 -48.57 -5.48 -2.39
CA ARG A 8 -47.62 -6.62 -2.48
C ARG A 8 -47.66 -7.30 -3.85
N TYR A 9 -48.85 -7.46 -4.43
CA TYR A 9 -48.99 -8.02 -5.77
C TYR A 9 -48.31 -7.16 -6.83
N THR A 10 -48.52 -5.83 -6.80
CA THR A 10 -47.87 -4.91 -7.73
C THR A 10 -46.36 -4.88 -7.56
N GLU A 11 -45.88 -4.98 -6.32
CA GLU A 11 -44.46 -5.05 -6.00
C GLU A 11 -43.82 -6.34 -6.53
N CYS A 12 -44.47 -7.50 -6.32
CA CYS A 12 -44.00 -8.78 -6.86
C CYS A 12 -43.90 -8.77 -8.39
N ILE A 13 -44.89 -8.19 -9.08
CA ILE A 13 -44.85 -8.05 -10.55
C ILE A 13 -43.67 -7.16 -10.97
N HIS A 14 -43.47 -6.05 -10.27
CA HIS A 14 -42.38 -5.14 -10.57
C HIS A 14 -41.01 -5.83 -10.42
N ARG A 15 -40.79 -6.52 -9.29
CA ARG A 15 -39.57 -7.30 -9.03
C ARG A 15 -39.37 -8.41 -10.08
N ALA A 16 -40.44 -9.12 -10.45
CA ALA A 16 -40.38 -10.16 -11.49
C ALA A 16 -39.95 -9.60 -12.85
N LYS A 17 -40.45 -8.42 -13.24
CA LYS A 17 -40.06 -7.74 -14.48
C LYS A 17 -38.57 -7.36 -14.48
N ILE A 18 -38.07 -6.83 -13.36
CA ILE A 18 -36.65 -6.48 -13.24
C ILE A 18 -35.76 -7.73 -13.32
N LEU A 19 -36.14 -8.81 -12.64
CA LEU A 19 -35.45 -10.10 -12.71
C LEU A 19 -35.43 -10.66 -14.14
N GLY A 20 -36.52 -10.52 -14.89
CA GLY A 20 -36.58 -10.86 -16.31
C GLY A 20 -35.49 -10.13 -17.11
N ASN A 21 -35.42 -8.80 -16.97
CA ASN A 21 -34.41 -7.99 -17.66
C ASN A 21 -32.97 -8.35 -17.24
N ALA A 22 -32.74 -8.60 -15.94
CA ALA A 22 -31.43 -9.02 -15.45
C ALA A 22 -31.03 -10.39 -16.03
N SER A 23 -31.96 -11.32 -16.16
CA SER A 23 -31.71 -12.63 -16.78
C SER A 23 -31.28 -12.51 -18.24
N GLU A 24 -31.89 -11.60 -19.01
CA GLU A 24 -31.49 -11.34 -20.40
C GLU A 24 -30.06 -10.77 -20.49
N LEU A 25 -29.67 -9.91 -19.54
CA LEU A 25 -28.31 -9.37 -19.50
C LEU A 25 -27.27 -10.45 -19.17
N TYR A 26 -27.57 -11.38 -18.27
CA TYR A 26 -26.70 -12.54 -18.03
C TYR A 26 -26.62 -13.46 -19.25
N LEU A 27 -27.73 -13.66 -19.97
CA LEU A 27 -27.71 -14.42 -21.24
C LEU A 27 -26.85 -13.71 -22.30
N LYS A 28 -26.92 -12.38 -22.40
CA LYS A 28 -26.04 -11.60 -23.28
C LYS A 28 -24.57 -11.75 -22.86
N ALA A 29 -24.27 -11.68 -21.57
CA ALA A 29 -22.92 -11.92 -21.06
C ALA A 29 -22.39 -13.32 -21.42
N ALA A 30 -23.24 -14.36 -21.30
CA ALA A 30 -22.88 -15.73 -21.68
C ALA A 30 -22.58 -15.86 -23.18
N LYS A 31 -23.37 -15.22 -24.05
CA LYS A 31 -23.11 -15.18 -25.50
C LYS A 31 -21.81 -14.46 -25.84
N VAL A 32 -21.50 -13.37 -25.15
CA VAL A 32 -20.24 -12.63 -25.31
C VAL A 32 -19.03 -13.49 -24.89
N ILE A 33 -19.19 -14.30 -23.84
CA ILE A 33 -18.17 -15.28 -23.42
C ILE A 33 -17.96 -16.35 -24.50
N GLU A 34 -19.04 -16.91 -25.04
CA GLU A 34 -18.98 -17.93 -26.09
C GLU A 34 -18.34 -17.40 -27.37
N ALA A 35 -18.60 -16.14 -27.72
CA ALA A 35 -18.01 -15.46 -28.86
C ALA A 35 -16.52 -15.07 -28.68
N GLY A 36 -15.93 -15.32 -27.49
CA GLY A 36 -14.53 -14.98 -27.21
C GLY A 36 -14.24 -13.47 -27.23
N ALA A 37 -15.26 -12.65 -27.00
CA ALA A 37 -15.15 -11.19 -27.01
C ALA A 37 -14.42 -10.64 -25.77
N SER A 38 -14.20 -9.32 -25.75
CA SER A 38 -13.41 -8.66 -24.72
C SER A 38 -14.01 -8.81 -23.31
N GLU A 39 -13.13 -8.89 -22.31
CA GLU A 39 -13.52 -8.98 -20.90
C GLU A 39 -14.34 -7.76 -20.44
N ASP A 40 -14.08 -6.58 -21.00
CA ASP A 40 -14.80 -5.35 -20.69
C ASP A 40 -16.27 -5.42 -21.12
N GLU A 41 -16.57 -5.96 -22.31
CA GLU A 41 -17.94 -6.12 -22.78
C GLU A 41 -18.72 -7.12 -21.94
N ARG A 42 -18.08 -8.23 -21.54
CA ARG A 42 -18.64 -9.19 -20.59
C ARG A 42 -18.94 -8.52 -19.25
N TYR A 43 -17.99 -7.77 -18.71
CA TYR A 43 -18.13 -7.12 -17.41
C TYR A 43 -19.26 -6.09 -17.40
N ARG A 44 -19.44 -5.34 -18.50
CA ARG A 44 -20.55 -4.37 -18.63
C ARG A 44 -21.92 -5.03 -18.50
N HIS A 45 -22.13 -6.16 -19.16
CA HIS A 45 -23.41 -6.89 -19.08
C HIS A 45 -23.67 -7.46 -17.68
N ILE A 46 -22.63 -8.04 -17.07
CA ILE A 46 -22.72 -8.60 -15.71
C ILE A 46 -22.99 -7.48 -14.68
N LYS A 47 -22.27 -6.36 -14.79
CA LYS A 47 -22.45 -5.21 -13.90
C LYS A 47 -23.87 -4.65 -14.02
N SER A 48 -24.34 -4.42 -15.24
CA SER A 48 -25.69 -3.91 -15.48
C SER A 48 -26.77 -4.84 -14.93
N ALA A 49 -26.58 -6.17 -15.06
CA ALA A 49 -27.51 -7.16 -14.49
C ALA A 49 -27.53 -7.10 -12.96
N LYS A 50 -26.36 -6.93 -12.33
CA LYS A 50 -26.21 -6.82 -10.88
C LYS A 50 -26.88 -5.54 -10.35
N ASP A 51 -26.68 -4.41 -11.03
CA ASP A 51 -27.29 -3.13 -10.64
C ASP A 51 -28.83 -3.23 -10.64
N LEU A 52 -29.41 -3.86 -11.67
CA LEU A 52 -30.86 -4.11 -11.72
C LEU A 52 -31.35 -5.03 -10.57
N ILE A 53 -30.59 -6.05 -10.20
CA ILE A 53 -30.94 -6.93 -9.08
C ILE A 53 -30.87 -6.17 -7.75
N GLN A 54 -29.89 -5.28 -7.60
CA GLN A 54 -29.77 -4.43 -6.42
C GLN A 54 -30.96 -3.48 -6.29
N ASP A 55 -31.41 -2.89 -7.39
CA ASP A 55 -32.60 -2.02 -7.43
C ASP A 55 -33.89 -2.79 -7.11
N ALA A 56 -34.00 -4.06 -7.52
CA ALA A 56 -35.18 -4.89 -7.24
C ALA A 56 -35.26 -5.41 -5.80
N PHE A 57 -34.12 -5.55 -5.12
CA PHE A 57 -34.03 -6.11 -3.78
C PHE A 57 -33.14 -5.26 -2.86
N PRO A 58 -33.45 -3.97 -2.66
CA PRO A 58 -32.64 -3.10 -1.82
C PRO A 58 -32.49 -3.67 -0.41
N GLU A 59 -33.53 -4.33 0.12
CA GLU A 59 -33.53 -4.99 1.44
C GLU A 59 -32.48 -6.09 1.61
N VAL A 60 -32.09 -6.78 0.53
CA VAL A 60 -31.09 -7.86 0.56
C VAL A 60 -29.67 -7.30 0.45
N PHE A 61 -29.52 -6.16 -0.26
CA PHE A 61 -28.22 -5.55 -0.56
C PHE A 61 -27.88 -4.35 0.33
N GLU A 62 -28.84 -3.84 1.10
CA GLU A 62 -28.57 -2.98 2.25
C GLU A 62 -27.79 -3.81 3.28
N VAL A 63 -26.47 -3.71 3.17
CA VAL A 63 -25.53 -4.18 4.18
C VAL A 63 -25.98 -3.59 5.51
N ARG A 64 -26.60 -4.40 6.37
CA ARG A 64 -26.87 -4.08 7.78
C ARG A 64 -25.55 -3.68 8.44
N HIS A 65 -25.23 -2.40 8.33
CA HIS A 65 -23.99 -1.75 8.73
C HIS A 65 -22.75 -2.42 8.11
N PRO A 66 -21.93 -1.72 7.31
CA PRO A 66 -20.63 -2.27 6.99
C PRO A 66 -19.96 -2.61 8.34
N ALA A 67 -19.61 -3.88 8.54
CA ALA A 67 -18.78 -4.29 9.69
C ALA A 67 -17.64 -3.27 9.76
N PRO A 68 -17.35 -2.68 10.94
CA PRO A 68 -16.39 -1.59 11.04
C PRO A 68 -15.15 -2.05 10.30
N LYS A 69 -14.83 -1.36 9.19
CA LYS A 69 -13.65 -1.67 8.39
C LYS A 69 -12.52 -1.71 9.41
N PHE A 70 -12.00 -2.90 9.70
CA PHE A 70 -10.75 -3.00 10.40
C PHE A 70 -9.80 -2.24 9.51
N VAL A 71 -9.45 -1.03 9.95
CA VAL A 71 -8.45 -0.21 9.31
C VAL A 71 -7.21 -1.05 9.43
N ILE A 72 -6.89 -1.79 8.37
CA ILE A 72 -5.58 -2.37 8.17
C ILE A 72 -4.69 -1.13 8.21
N LYS A 73 -4.07 -0.89 9.37
CA LYS A 73 -3.07 0.15 9.52
C LYS A 73 -2.06 -0.16 8.43
N GLU A 74 -1.97 0.69 7.42
CA GLU A 74 -0.86 0.64 6.48
C GLU A 74 0.42 0.55 7.33
N GLU A 75 1.14 -0.57 7.21
CA GLU A 75 2.48 -0.69 7.76
C GLU A 75 3.32 0.36 7.05
N ARG A 76 3.43 1.56 7.63
CA ARG A 76 4.36 2.58 7.14
C ARG A 76 5.75 1.94 7.13
N ASP A 77 6.36 1.88 5.96
CA ASP A 77 7.71 1.33 5.82
C ASP A 77 8.72 2.30 6.45
N TYR A 78 9.07 2.05 7.72
CA TYR A 78 10.03 2.85 8.48
C TYR A 78 11.49 2.55 8.11
N LYS A 79 11.79 1.75 7.08
CA LYS A 79 13.18 1.44 6.70
C LYS A 79 13.98 2.71 6.43
N VAL A 80 13.43 3.64 5.66
CA VAL A 80 14.12 4.91 5.33
C VAL A 80 14.36 5.74 6.60
N LEU A 81 13.39 5.79 7.50
CA LEU A 81 13.52 6.54 8.76
C LEU A 81 14.57 5.91 9.69
N LYS A 82 14.64 4.58 9.76
CA LYS A 82 15.66 3.85 10.52
C LYS A 82 17.06 4.08 9.94
N ILE A 83 17.20 4.05 8.61
CA ILE A 83 18.47 4.32 7.92
C ILE A 83 18.91 5.77 8.19
N LEU A 84 17.99 6.73 8.08
CA LEU A 84 18.27 8.13 8.35
C LEU A 84 18.70 8.37 9.80
N GLY A 85 18.02 7.73 10.76
CA GLY A 85 18.39 7.78 12.18
C GLY A 85 19.77 7.20 12.46
N LEU A 86 20.10 6.06 11.84
CA LEU A 86 21.42 5.43 11.99
C LEU A 86 22.52 6.30 11.39
N ALA A 87 22.30 6.87 10.20
CA ALA A 87 23.25 7.77 9.56
C ALA A 87 23.51 9.03 10.41
N ALA A 88 22.45 9.63 10.97
CA ALA A 88 22.57 10.78 11.85
C ALA A 88 23.35 10.46 13.14
N LEU A 89 23.14 9.27 13.71
CA LEU A 89 23.88 8.82 14.90
C LEU A 89 25.38 8.67 14.61
N VAL A 90 25.74 8.04 13.49
CA VAL A 90 27.14 7.87 13.08
C VAL A 90 27.82 9.22 12.86
N ILE A 91 27.15 10.13 12.13
CA ILE A 91 27.67 11.49 11.90
C ILE A 91 27.84 12.24 13.24
N GLY A 92 26.88 12.13 14.15
CA GLY A 92 26.96 12.74 15.47
C GLY A 92 28.16 12.24 16.29
N ILE A 93 28.44 10.93 16.25
CA ILE A 93 29.61 10.34 16.91
C ILE A 93 30.90 10.84 16.28
N CYS A 94 31.00 10.87 14.95
CA CYS A 94 32.17 11.41 14.26
C CYS A 94 32.42 12.88 14.62
N LEU A 95 31.38 13.72 14.65
CA LEU A 95 31.50 15.12 15.06
C LEU A 95 31.92 15.23 16.53
N ALA A 96 31.38 14.39 17.42
CA ALA A 96 31.80 14.37 18.81
C ALA A 96 33.29 14.02 18.96
N PHE A 97 33.82 13.08 18.15
CA PHE A 97 35.26 12.78 18.15
C PHE A 97 36.11 13.93 17.61
N VAL A 98 35.61 14.72 16.66
CA VAL A 98 36.32 15.90 16.14
C VAL A 98 36.35 17.02 17.18
N PHE A 99 35.25 17.26 17.88
CA PHE A 99 35.13 18.39 18.80
C PHE A 99 35.53 18.08 20.26
N LEU A 100 35.35 16.85 20.74
CA LEU A 100 35.63 16.43 22.12
C LEU A 100 36.73 15.35 22.22
N GLY A 101 37.17 14.76 21.12
CA GLY A 101 38.24 13.76 21.13
C GLY A 101 39.63 14.39 21.32
N PRO A 102 40.61 13.63 21.86
CA PRO A 102 41.99 14.10 22.03
C PRO A 102 42.73 14.39 20.71
N THR A 103 42.09 14.04 19.58
CA THR A 103 42.51 14.30 18.20
C THR A 103 42.02 15.65 17.65
N GLY A 104 41.42 16.51 18.48
CA GLY A 104 40.91 17.85 18.13
C GLY A 104 41.97 18.90 17.76
N ASP A 105 43.15 18.48 17.33
CA ASP A 105 44.14 19.35 16.69
C ASP A 105 44.77 18.64 15.48
N LEU A 106 44.07 18.73 14.34
CA LEU A 106 44.58 18.31 13.03
C LEU A 106 45.58 19.34 12.44
N SER A 107 45.94 20.39 13.18
CA SER A 107 46.92 21.40 12.74
C SER A 107 48.38 21.00 12.99
N LYS A 108 48.63 19.84 13.60
CA LYS A 108 49.99 19.30 13.71
C LYS A 108 50.51 18.89 12.34
N THR A 109 51.17 19.83 11.67
CA THR A 109 52.11 19.55 10.59
C THR A 109 53.21 18.67 11.16
N TRP A 110 53.36 17.46 10.62
CA TRP A 110 54.48 16.57 10.95
C TRP A 110 55.78 17.33 10.74
N THR A 111 56.49 17.61 11.83
CA THR A 111 57.82 18.25 11.73
C THR A 111 58.84 17.13 11.59
N ALA A 112 59.94 17.35 10.87
CA ALA A 112 60.97 16.32 10.65
C ALA A 112 61.58 15.77 11.96
N ASP A 113 61.38 16.46 13.08
CA ASP A 113 61.78 16.05 14.43
C ASP A 113 60.85 14.98 15.06
N ASP A 114 59.64 14.78 14.53
CA ASP A 114 58.70 13.75 15.00
C ASP A 114 58.98 12.36 14.39
N VAL A 115 59.87 12.29 13.40
CA VAL A 115 60.39 11.01 12.90
C VAL A 115 61.42 10.53 13.90
N ALA A 116 61.08 9.47 14.64
CA ALA A 116 62.03 8.77 15.49
C ALA A 116 63.30 8.49 14.67
N LYS A 117 64.43 9.11 15.06
CA LYS A 117 65.77 8.80 14.53
C LYS A 117 66.16 7.40 15.02
N SER A 118 65.51 6.39 14.47
CA SER A 118 65.89 4.99 14.52
C SER A 118 67.03 4.76 13.53
N THR A 119 68.12 5.51 13.63
CA THR A 119 69.35 5.18 12.91
C THR A 119 70.08 4.10 13.69
N ALA A 120 69.75 2.85 13.39
CA ALA A 120 70.44 1.66 13.85
C ALA A 120 71.76 1.44 13.08
N TYR A 121 72.70 2.39 13.17
CA TYR A 121 74.07 2.18 12.71
C TYR A 121 75.05 2.53 13.84
N PRO A 122 75.95 1.61 14.23
CA PRO A 122 76.92 1.89 15.27
C PRO A 122 77.90 2.96 14.78
N LYS A 123 78.16 3.97 15.62
CA LYS A 123 79.25 4.92 15.40
C LYS A 123 80.57 4.16 15.54
N GLN A 124 81.41 4.19 14.50
CA GLN A 124 82.78 3.68 14.60
C GLN A 124 83.59 4.58 15.55
N PRO A 125 84.36 4.01 16.48
CA PRO A 125 85.32 4.77 17.27
C PRO A 125 86.57 5.07 16.41
N ASN A 126 87.05 6.32 16.51
CA ASN A 126 88.40 6.71 16.10
C ASN A 126 89.44 6.13 17.07
#